data_AF-A0A538S378-F1
#
_entry.id   AF-A0A538S378-F1
#
_cell.length_a   1.000
_cell.length_b   1.000
_cell.length_c   1.000
_cell.angle_alpha   90.00
_cell.angle_beta   90.00
_cell.angle_gamma   90.00
#
_symmetry.space_group_name_H-M   'P 1'
#
loop_
_entity.id
_entity.type
_entity.pdbx_description
1 polymer ?
#
loop_
_entity_poly.entity_id
_entity_poly.type
_entity_poly.pdbx_seq_one_letter_code
_entity_poly.pdbx_strand_id
1 'polypeptide(L)' 'MSQFSIGEHVIIRYGRQQGQKATVISSQLANVFKVKVEDGSVLFFSGKGLEKEERPPIVAAKR' A
#
# COMPACT_ATOMS: atom_id res chain seq x y z
N MET A 1 -5.35 14.64 7.84
CA MET A 1 -5.61 13.19 7.92
C MET A 1 -4.68 12.48 6.95
N SER A 2 -4.11 11.34 7.34
CA SER A 2 -3.20 10.55 6.49
C SER A 2 -3.99 9.83 5.40
N GLN A 3 -3.48 9.81 4.16
CA GLN A 3 -4.13 9.15 3.02
C GLN A 3 -4.22 7.62 3.19
N PHE A 4 -3.26 7.03 3.89
CA PHE A 4 -3.19 5.61 4.20
C PHE A 4 -2.94 5.38 5.69
N SER A 5 -3.37 4.23 6.18
CA SER A 5 -3.21 3.77 7.57
C SER A 5 -2.11 2.72 7.68
N ILE A 6 -1.48 2.63 8.86
CA ILE A 6 -0.54 1.53 9.15
C ILE A 6 -1.30 0.20 9.09
N GLY A 7 -0.72 -0.80 8.43
CA GLY A 7 -1.34 -2.09 8.12
C GLY A 7 -2.18 -2.10 6.83
N GLU A 8 -2.40 -0.94 6.20
CA GLU A 8 -3.13 -0.87 4.94
C GLU A 8 -2.30 -1.48 3.80
N HIS A 9 -2.97 -2.28 2.96
CA HIS A 9 -2.36 -2.87 1.79
C HIS A 9 -2.50 -1.95 0.59
N VAL A 10 -1.38 -1.71 -0.08
CA VAL A 10 -1.26 -0.75 -1.16
C VAL A 10 -0.51 -1.36 -2.33
N ILE A 11 -0.73 -0.78 -3.50
CA ILE A 11 0.02 -1.06 -4.71
C ILE A 11 0.93 0.13 -4.99
N ILE A 12 2.23 -0.12 -5.12
CA ILE A 12 3.23 0.85 -5.55
C ILE A 12 3.17 0.94 -7.08
N ARG A 13 2.97 2.16 -7.61
CA ARG A 13 2.92 2.42 -9.05
C ARG A 13 4.26 2.93 -9.58
N TYR A 14 4.86 2.18 -10.51
CA TYR A 14 6.04 2.60 -11.27
C TYR A 14 5.65 2.94 -12.71
N GLY A 15 5.01 4.09 -12.90
CA GLY A 15 4.58 4.53 -14.25
C GLY A 15 3.71 3.48 -14.95
N ARG A 16 4.17 2.96 -16.10
CA ARG A 16 3.45 1.94 -16.90
C ARG A 16 3.75 0.49 -16.50
N GLN A 17 4.63 0.27 -15.52
CA GLN A 17 4.95 -1.10 -15.08
C GLN A 17 3.85 -1.67 -14.18
N GLN A 18 3.80 -3.00 -14.11
CA GLN A 18 2.91 -3.69 -13.18
C GLN A 18 3.25 -3.25 -11.74
N GLY A 19 2.23 -2.81 -11.00
CA GLY A 19 2.42 -2.31 -9.65
C GLY A 19 2.84 -3.40 -8.67
N GLN A 20 3.63 -3.04 -7.66
CA GLN A 20 4.10 -3.98 -6.63
C GLN A 20 3.22 -3.90 -5.39
N LYS A 21 2.87 -5.04 -4.82
CA LYS A 21 2.10 -5.11 -3.58
C LYS A 21 2.97 -4.80 -2.38
N ALA A 22 2.44 -3.99 -1.48
CA ALA A 22 3.12 -3.60 -0.26
C ALA A 22 2.13 -3.36 0.89
N THR A 23 2.66 -3.28 2.10
CA THR A 23 1.90 -2.92 3.31
C THR A 23 2.51 -1.69 3.94
N VAL A 24 1.68 -0.71 4.28
CA VAL A 24 2.12 0.49 5.00
C VAL A 24 2.54 0.08 6.43
N ILE A 25 3.78 0.36 6.79
CA ILE A 25 4.31 0.05 8.13
C ILE A 25 4.55 1.30 8.98
N SER A 26 4.61 2.48 8.37
CA SER A 26 4.67 3.77 9.06
C SER A 26 4.25 4.90 8.13
N SER A 27 3.63 5.93 8.68
CA SER A 27 3.41 7.22 8.01
C SER A 27 4.29 8.29 8.63
N GLN A 28 4.78 9.21 7.80
CA GLN A 28 5.59 10.36 8.19
C GLN A 28 4.88 11.66 7.79
N LEU A 29 5.48 12.78 8.19
CA LEU A 29 5.04 14.11 7.76
C LEU A 29 5.07 14.22 6.22
N ALA A 30 4.27 15.17 5.70
CA ALA A 30 4.19 15.46 4.26
C ALA A 30 3.74 14.30 3.35
N ASN A 31 2.87 13.41 3.84
CA ASN A 31 2.30 12.28 3.07
C ASN A 31 3.36 11.31 2.51
N VAL A 32 4.42 11.07 3.28
CA VAL A 32 5.40 10.02 3.00
C VAL A 32 5.08 8.78 3.82
N PHE A 33 5.12 7.62 3.18
CA PHE A 33 4.77 6.33 3.75
C PHE A 33 5.94 5.37 3.62
N LYS A 34 6.29 4.74 4.73
CA LYS A 34 7.19 3.60 4.73
C LYS A 34 6.37 2.35 4.48
N VAL A 35 6.72 1.61 3.43
CA VAL A 35 5.99 0.41 3.00
C VAL A 35 6.93 -0.79 2.97
N LYS A 36 6.40 -1.97 3.29
CA LYS A 36 7.07 -3.25 3.13
C LYS A 36 6.49 -3.96 1.93
N VAL A 37 7.31 -4.20 0.91
CA VAL A 37 6.95 -4.93 -0.31
C VAL A 37 6.91 -6.43 -0.01
N GLU A 38 6.15 -7.20 -0.78
CA GLU A 38 6.02 -8.66 -0.60
C GLU A 38 7.36 -9.41 -0.71
N ASP A 39 8.32 -8.88 -1.47
CA ASP A 39 9.69 -9.41 -1.57
C ASP A 39 10.53 -9.18 -0.29
N GLY A 40 9.98 -8.49 0.71
CA GLY A 40 10.63 -8.16 1.97
C GLY A 40 11.35 -6.81 1.97
N SER A 41 11.47 -6.14 0.82
CA SER A 41 12.08 -4.83 0.69
C SER A 41 11.29 -3.77 1.46
N VAL A 42 12.00 -2.78 2.00
CA VAL A 42 11.39 -1.67 2.72
C VAL A 42 11.72 -0.37 2.01
N LEU A 43 10.68 0.33 1.56
CA LEU A 43 10.79 1.51 0.70
C LEU A 43 9.97 2.67 1.26
N PHE A 44 10.28 3.88 0.80
CA PHE A 44 9.54 5.10 1.13
C PHE A 44 8.87 5.65 -0.12
N PHE A 45 7.57 5.91 -0.04
CA PHE A 45 6.79 6.46 -1.14
C PHE A 45 5.94 7.63 -0.68
N SER A 46 5.78 8.62 -1.56
CA SER A 46 4.72 9.60 -1.38
C SER A 46 3.36 8.96 -1.62
N GLY A 47 2.30 9.49 -0.99
CA GLY A 47 0.94 9.00 -1.19
C GLY A 47 0.45 9.03 -2.65
N LYS A 48 1.09 9.82 -3.53
CA LYS A 48 0.80 9.86 -4.97
C LYS A 48 1.31 8.61 -5.72
N GLY A 49 2.32 7.94 -5.19
CA GLY A 49 2.89 6.72 -5.76
C GLY A 49 2.22 5.44 -5.27
N LEU A 50 1.20 5.56 -4.42
CA LEU A 50 0.50 4.46 -3.78
C LEU A 50 -0.97 4.47 -4.19
N GLU A 51 -1.50 3.30 -4.48
CA GLU A 51 -2.93 3.06 -4.65
C GLU A 51 -3.40 2.06 -3.61
N LYS A 52 -4.66 2.16 -3.17
CA LYS A 52 -5.23 1.14 -2.28
C LYS A 52 -5.34 -0.16 -3.05
N GLU A 53 -4.93 -1.27 -2.45
CA GLU A 53 -5.29 -2.58 -2.98
C GLU A 53 -6.80 -2.74 -2.80
N GLU A 54 -7.59 -2.55 -3.86
CA GLU A 54 -8.99 -2.96 -3.88
C GLU A 54 -9.03 -4.49 -3.78
N ARG A 55 -9.06 -4.99 -2.54
CA ARG A 55 -9.45 -6.37 -2.34
C ARG A 55 -10.94 -6.45 -2.67
N PRO A 56 -11.36 -7.43 -3.49
CA PRO A 56 -12.77 -7.72 -3.58
C PRO A 56 -13.28 -7.97 -2.15
N PRO A 57 -14.49 -7.52 -1.80
CA PRO A 57 -15.07 -7.82 -0.51
C PRO A 57 -14.95 -9.32 -0.31
N ILE A 58 -14.34 -9.73 0.80
CA ILE A 58 -14.30 -11.14 1.19
C ILE A 58 -15.77 -11.51 1.39
N VAL A 59 -16.40 -12.08 0.35
CA VAL A 59 -17.70 -12.72 0.47
C VAL A 59 -17.44 -13.81 1.48
N ALA A 60 -17.90 -13.60 2.72
CA ALA A 60 -17.86 -14.59 3.75
C ALA A 60 -18.50 -15.84 3.14
N ALA A 61 -17.67 -16.83 2.79
CA ALA A 61 -18.12 -18.13 2.36
C ALA A 61 -18.80 -18.75 3.58
N LYS A 62 -20.09 -18.44 3.71
CA LYS A 62 -20.96 -19.03 4.71
C LYS A 62 -21.20 -20.45 4.22
N ARG A 63 -20.64 -21.40 4.97
CA ARG A 63 -20.90 -22.83 4.86
C ARG A 63 -22.39 -23.12 4.89
#